data_AF-A0AA39MYX3-F1
#
_entry.id   AF-A0AA39MYX3-F1
#
_cell.length_a   1.000
_cell.length_b   1.000
_cell.length_c   1.000
_cell.angle_alpha   90.00
_cell.angle_beta   90.00
_cell.angle_gamma   90.00
#
_symmetry.space_group_name_H-M   'P 1'
#
loop_
_entity.id
_entity.type
_entity.pdbx_description
1 polymer ?
#
loop_
_entity_poly.entity_id
_entity_poly.type
_entity_poly.pdbx_seq_one_letter_code
_entity_poly.pdbx_strand_id
1 'polypeptide(L)'
;MRLDYLIANAHYKGRPSPTLEELNVIKQRRSQHRGDIKKAARLFVGHPGNATFKFITPKDAAGIKQNRDLVEALTKRGAYTFADFASRQGLFETPLLPQIIGKVYFDDGIKSEGLAFFGTDGEIPFTVVALVFAAILCAIDEWKTGRHDTKNIAFTKPLYEDSYKTHLKNLQNWAKHCSEKMKEPQIPIDFRKKLYAQGKLFAGITDDEPDADSQNIEEDIFTAADFAANYYATS
;
A
#
# COMPACT_ATOMS: atom_id res chain seq x y z
N MET A 1 -16.56 -17.74 20.69
CA MET A 1 -17.97 -17.40 20.42
C MET A 1 -18.79 -17.85 21.62
N ARG A 2 -19.39 -16.93 22.39
CA ARG A 2 -20.09 -17.27 23.65
C ARG A 2 -21.35 -18.10 23.35
N LEU A 3 -21.57 -19.14 24.16
CA LEU A 3 -22.67 -20.10 24.01
C LEU A 3 -24.05 -19.41 24.00
N ASP A 4 -24.18 -18.32 24.74
CA ASP A 4 -25.39 -17.52 24.86
C ASP A 4 -25.81 -16.85 23.54
N TYR A 5 -24.84 -16.51 22.68
CA TYR A 5 -25.09 -15.92 21.35
C TYR A 5 -25.67 -16.94 20.36
N LEU A 6 -25.27 -18.21 20.48
CA LEU A 6 -25.78 -19.33 19.67
C LEU A 6 -27.19 -19.74 20.10
N ILE A 7 -27.49 -19.68 21.40
CA ILE A 7 -28.82 -20.01 21.93
C ILE A 7 -29.84 -18.93 21.55
N ALA A 8 -29.47 -17.65 21.61
CA ALA A 8 -30.33 -16.53 21.22
C ALA A 8 -30.58 -16.45 19.69
N ASN A 9 -29.73 -17.09 18.88
CA ASN A 9 -29.82 -17.09 17.41
C ASN A 9 -29.90 -18.51 16.84
N ALA A 10 -30.71 -19.38 17.46
CA ALA A 10 -30.94 -20.76 17.00
C ALA A 10 -31.50 -20.86 15.56
N HIS A 11 -31.98 -19.75 15.00
CA HIS A 11 -32.45 -19.61 13.61
C HIS A 11 -31.38 -19.10 12.64
N TYR A 12 -30.15 -18.85 13.09
CA TYR A 12 -29.05 -18.43 12.24
C TYR A 12 -28.66 -19.57 11.31
N LYS A 13 -29.35 -19.65 10.17
CA LYS A 13 -28.88 -20.35 8.99
C LYS A 13 -27.66 -19.57 8.51
N GLY A 14 -26.46 -20.13 8.68
CA GLY A 14 -25.22 -19.50 8.26
C GLY A 14 -25.37 -18.85 6.88
N ARG A 15 -24.77 -17.66 6.70
CA ARG A 15 -24.88 -16.91 5.44
C ARG A 15 -24.72 -17.87 4.25
N PRO A 16 -25.61 -17.81 3.23
CA PRO A 16 -25.43 -18.61 2.03
C PRO A 16 -24.05 -18.34 1.43
N SER A 17 -23.51 -19.33 0.71
CA SER A 17 -22.23 -19.16 0.02
C SER A 17 -22.26 -17.92 -0.86
N PRO A 18 -21.18 -17.12 -0.89
CA PRO A 18 -21.18 -15.84 -1.60
C PRO A 18 -21.63 -15.99 -3.05
N THR A 19 -22.47 -15.07 -3.52
CA THR A 19 -22.93 -15.07 -4.90
C THR A 19 -21.78 -14.77 -5.86
N LEU A 20 -21.95 -15.10 -7.14
CA LEU A 20 -20.94 -14.78 -8.16
C LEU A 20 -20.66 -13.27 -8.25
N GLU A 21 -21.68 -12.45 -8.05
CA GLU A 21 -21.56 -10.99 -8.01
C GLU A 21 -20.73 -10.53 -6.81
N GLU A 22 -20.99 -11.07 -5.62
CA GLU A 22 -20.19 -10.77 -4.42
C GLU A 22 -18.73 -11.18 -4.60
N LEU A 23 -18.49 -12.36 -5.21
CA LEU A 23 -17.14 -12.81 -5.55
C LEU A 23 -16.45 -11.89 -6.57
N ASN A 24 -17.20 -11.36 -7.54
CA ASN A 24 -16.67 -10.43 -8.54
C ASN A 24 -16.33 -9.07 -7.91
N VAL A 25 -17.18 -8.54 -7.02
CA VAL A 25 -16.90 -7.31 -6.27
C VAL A 25 -15.63 -7.48 -5.43
N ILE A 26 -15.48 -8.62 -4.74
CA ILE A 26 -14.27 -8.92 -3.96
C ILE A 26 -13.02 -8.98 -4.87
N LYS A 27 -13.11 -9.64 -6.03
CA LYS A 27 -12.01 -9.71 -7.00
C LYS A 27 -11.66 -8.33 -7.55
N GLN A 28 -12.66 -7.52 -7.89
CA GLN A 28 -12.49 -6.17 -8.41
C GLN A 28 -11.82 -5.28 -7.36
N ARG A 29 -12.30 -5.27 -6.12
CA ARG A 29 -11.68 -4.53 -5.01
C ARG A 29 -10.22 -4.94 -4.78
N ARG A 30 -9.91 -6.24 -4.82
CA ARG A 30 -8.52 -6.72 -4.74
C ARG A 30 -7.66 -6.24 -5.90
N SER A 31 -8.21 -6.20 -7.10
CA SER A 31 -7.52 -5.69 -8.29
C SER A 31 -7.26 -4.19 -8.17
N GLN A 32 -8.27 -3.44 -7.75
CA GLN A 32 -8.20 -2.00 -7.49
C GLN A 32 -7.10 -1.70 -6.47
N HIS A 33 -7.15 -2.37 -5.32
CA HIS A 33 -6.20 -2.20 -4.24
C HIS A 33 -4.73 -2.40 -4.68
N ARG A 34 -4.45 -3.47 -5.44
CA ARG A 34 -3.09 -3.69 -5.99
C ARG A 34 -2.71 -2.63 -7.02
N GLY A 35 -3.68 -2.18 -7.83
CA GLY A 35 -3.50 -1.09 -8.79
C GLY A 35 -3.09 0.20 -8.10
N ASP A 36 -3.75 0.55 -7.00
CA ASP A 36 -3.50 1.76 -6.22
C ASP A 36 -2.12 1.73 -5.56
N ILE A 37 -1.76 0.61 -4.92
CA ILE A 37 -0.41 0.43 -4.37
C ILE A 37 0.66 0.53 -5.47
N LYS A 38 0.45 -0.10 -6.63
CA LYS A 38 1.39 0.00 -7.75
C LYS A 38 1.52 1.44 -8.24
N LYS A 39 0.41 2.16 -8.37
CA LYS A 39 0.37 3.56 -8.83
C LYS A 39 1.15 4.46 -7.86
N ALA A 40 0.93 4.29 -6.55
CA ALA A 40 1.69 4.99 -5.53
C ALA A 40 3.19 4.62 -5.55
N ALA A 41 3.54 3.33 -5.63
CA ALA A 41 4.92 2.90 -5.71
C ALA A 41 5.64 3.49 -6.93
N ARG A 42 5.00 3.48 -8.10
CA ARG A 42 5.52 4.09 -9.34
C ARG A 42 5.78 5.59 -9.16
N LEU A 43 4.82 6.30 -8.55
CA LEU A 43 4.94 7.73 -8.30
C LEU A 43 6.21 8.04 -7.51
N PHE A 44 6.44 7.35 -6.39
CA PHE A 44 7.58 7.64 -5.51
C PHE A 44 8.90 7.07 -6.01
N VAL A 45 8.94 5.86 -6.59
CA VAL A 45 10.17 5.24 -7.11
C VAL A 45 10.80 6.09 -8.22
N GLY A 46 9.99 6.54 -9.18
CA GLY A 46 10.46 7.34 -10.31
C GLY A 46 10.46 8.86 -10.07
N HIS A 47 10.10 9.32 -8.87
CA HIS A 47 9.99 10.76 -8.62
C HIS A 47 11.36 11.45 -8.79
N PRO A 48 11.47 12.56 -9.55
CA PRO A 48 12.75 13.27 -9.72
C PRO A 48 13.38 13.76 -8.41
N GLY A 49 12.53 14.07 -7.42
CA GLY A 49 12.96 14.43 -6.06
C GLY A 49 13.24 13.24 -5.13
N ASN A 50 13.19 12.00 -5.63
CA ASN A 50 13.51 10.82 -4.82
C ASN A 50 15.02 10.77 -4.55
N ALA A 51 15.39 11.24 -3.36
CA ALA A 51 16.78 11.22 -2.90
C ALA A 51 17.34 9.81 -2.64
N THR A 52 16.48 8.79 -2.53
CA THR A 52 16.90 7.41 -2.28
C THR A 52 17.26 6.71 -3.59
N PHE A 53 16.33 6.58 -4.54
CA PHE A 53 16.54 5.79 -5.74
C PHE A 53 17.09 6.59 -6.91
N LYS A 54 16.91 7.92 -6.99
CA LYS A 54 17.60 8.80 -7.98
C LYS A 54 17.59 8.29 -9.43
N PHE A 55 16.50 7.66 -9.88
CA PHE A 55 16.29 7.36 -11.29
C PHE A 55 16.26 8.67 -12.10
N ILE A 56 16.84 8.65 -13.30
CA ILE A 56 16.89 9.83 -14.17
C ILE A 56 16.17 9.56 -15.48
N THR A 57 15.65 10.61 -16.11
CA THR A 57 15.23 10.56 -17.52
C THR A 57 16.48 10.52 -18.40
N PRO A 58 16.83 9.39 -19.03
CA PRO A 58 18.09 9.27 -19.74
C PRO A 58 18.06 10.07 -21.05
N LYS A 59 19.10 10.85 -21.31
CA LYS A 59 19.30 11.60 -22.58
C LYS A 59 20.29 10.91 -23.52
N ASP A 60 21.10 10.01 -22.98
CA ASP A 60 22.22 9.36 -23.65
C ASP A 60 22.45 7.93 -23.13
N ALA A 61 23.45 7.24 -23.66
CA ALA A 61 23.81 5.90 -23.25
C ALA A 61 24.30 5.84 -21.79
N ALA A 62 24.93 6.90 -21.28
CA ALA A 62 25.40 6.99 -19.91
C ALA A 62 24.23 6.97 -18.91
N GLY A 63 23.17 7.75 -19.16
CA GLY A 63 22.00 7.75 -18.29
C GLY A 63 21.22 6.43 -18.31
N ILE A 64 21.16 5.76 -19.47
CA ILE A 64 20.60 4.40 -19.58
C ILE A 64 21.40 3.43 -18.71
N LYS A 65 22.73 3.48 -18.78
CA LYS A 65 23.61 2.63 -17.98
C LYS A 65 23.44 2.89 -16.48
N GLN A 66 23.41 4.17 -16.07
CA GLN A 66 23.19 4.56 -14.67
C GLN A 66 21.91 3.94 -14.09
N ASN A 67 20.79 4.04 -14.81
CA ASN A 67 19.53 3.47 -14.36
C ASN A 67 19.61 1.93 -14.25
N ARG A 68 20.30 1.26 -15.18
CA ARG A 68 20.49 -0.22 -15.12
C ARG A 68 21.34 -0.64 -13.93
N ASP A 69 22.48 0.03 -13.73
CA ASP A 69 23.38 -0.23 -12.60
C ASP A 69 22.64 -0.03 -11.26
N LEU A 70 21.78 0.98 -11.20
CA LEU A 70 20.92 1.27 -10.05
C LEU A 70 19.85 0.19 -9.83
N VAL A 71 19.17 -0.29 -10.88
CA VAL A 71 18.23 -1.43 -10.76
C VAL A 71 18.95 -2.65 -10.19
N GLU A 72 20.14 -2.96 -10.70
CA GLU A 72 20.94 -4.08 -10.20
C GLU A 72 21.30 -3.88 -8.71
N ALA A 73 21.78 -2.70 -8.34
CA ALA A 73 22.15 -2.38 -6.96
C ALA A 73 20.95 -2.50 -6.00
N LEU A 74 19.78 -1.98 -6.40
CA LEU A 74 18.57 -2.00 -5.58
C LEU A 74 18.00 -3.42 -5.42
N THR A 75 17.98 -4.20 -6.49
CA THR A 75 17.38 -5.55 -6.48
C THR A 75 18.29 -6.59 -5.83
N LYS A 76 19.61 -6.37 -5.85
CA LYS A 76 20.60 -7.28 -5.24
C LYS A 76 20.30 -7.49 -3.75
N ARG A 77 19.91 -8.74 -3.42
CA ARG A 77 19.54 -9.16 -2.06
C ARG A 77 18.47 -8.26 -1.42
N GLY A 78 17.58 -7.68 -2.23
CA GLY A 78 16.49 -6.82 -1.77
C GLY A 78 16.94 -5.49 -1.14
N ALA A 79 18.06 -4.90 -1.59
CA ALA A 79 18.61 -3.67 -1.01
C ALA A 79 17.61 -2.49 -0.99
N TYR A 80 16.62 -2.46 -1.90
CA TYR A 80 15.56 -1.45 -1.91
C TYR A 80 14.70 -1.39 -0.63
N THR A 81 14.73 -2.42 0.23
CA THR A 81 13.99 -2.40 1.51
C THR A 81 14.71 -1.63 2.61
N PHE A 82 15.95 -1.19 2.38
CA PHE A 82 16.78 -0.51 3.40
C PHE A 82 16.57 1.01 3.37
N ALA A 83 16.80 1.68 4.50
CA ALA A 83 16.85 3.14 4.59
C ALA A 83 17.95 3.71 3.68
N ASP A 84 19.13 3.11 3.76
CA ASP A 84 20.23 3.32 2.82
C ASP A 84 20.59 1.99 2.14
N PHE A 85 20.23 1.87 0.86
CA PHE A 85 20.47 0.66 0.09
C PHE A 85 21.95 0.43 -0.22
N ALA A 86 22.78 1.50 -0.24
CA ALA A 86 24.20 1.41 -0.59
C ALA A 86 25.01 0.83 0.58
N SER A 87 24.80 1.36 1.79
CA SER A 87 25.43 0.82 3.01
C SER A 87 24.66 -0.36 3.62
N ARG A 88 23.44 -0.62 3.15
CA ARG A 88 22.50 -1.63 3.68
C ARG A 88 22.20 -1.41 5.17
N GLN A 89 21.96 -0.15 5.54
CA GLN A 89 21.54 0.24 6.89
C GLN A 89 20.02 0.49 6.95
N GLY A 90 19.41 0.22 8.11
CA GLY A 90 17.97 0.37 8.34
C GLY A 90 17.13 -0.64 7.54
N LEU A 91 17.25 -1.94 7.84
CA LEU A 91 16.45 -2.98 7.18
C LEU A 91 14.95 -2.73 7.39
N PHE A 92 14.18 -2.77 6.29
CA PHE A 92 12.75 -2.46 6.21
C PHE A 92 12.38 -0.98 6.35
N GLU A 93 13.36 -0.08 6.48
CA GLU A 93 13.15 1.34 6.72
C GLU A 93 13.32 2.20 5.45
N THR A 94 13.07 1.65 4.26
CA THR A 94 13.10 2.46 3.03
C THR A 94 12.19 3.69 3.14
N PRO A 95 12.67 4.90 2.80
CA PRO A 95 11.88 6.14 2.96
C PRO A 95 10.59 6.16 2.14
N LEU A 96 10.49 5.32 1.10
CA LEU A 96 9.29 5.21 0.26
C LEU A 96 8.15 4.47 0.96
N LEU A 97 8.44 3.61 1.93
CA LEU A 97 7.44 2.77 2.59
C LEU A 97 6.33 3.60 3.27
N PRO A 98 6.64 4.55 4.18
CA PRO A 98 5.60 5.38 4.77
C PRO A 98 4.90 6.31 3.76
N GLN A 99 5.59 6.77 2.70
CA GLN A 99 4.97 7.61 1.66
C GLN A 99 3.92 6.84 0.86
N ILE A 100 4.22 5.60 0.49
CA ILE A 100 3.27 4.73 -0.23
C ILE A 100 2.10 4.36 0.68
N ILE A 101 2.36 4.03 1.95
CA ILE A 101 1.30 3.74 2.92
C ILE A 101 0.39 4.97 3.10
N GLY A 102 0.97 6.15 3.31
CA GLY A 102 0.24 7.42 3.41
C GLY A 102 -0.64 7.65 2.19
N LYS A 103 -0.06 7.54 0.99
CA LYS A 103 -0.78 7.79 -0.26
C LYS A 103 -1.90 6.80 -0.56
N VAL A 104 -1.78 5.55 -0.13
CA VAL A 104 -2.78 4.50 -0.43
C VAL A 104 -3.88 4.46 0.62
N TYR A 105 -3.51 4.60 1.89
CA TYR A 105 -4.43 4.31 2.99
C TYR A 105 -4.88 5.54 3.76
N PHE A 106 -4.20 6.69 3.62
CA PHE A 106 -4.46 7.88 4.44
C PHE A 106 -4.76 9.15 3.62
N ASP A 107 -4.73 9.09 2.29
CA ASP A 107 -4.85 10.27 1.40
C ASP A 107 -6.24 10.95 1.41
N ASP A 108 -7.23 10.38 2.09
CA ASP A 108 -8.61 10.89 2.17
C ASP A 108 -8.97 11.42 3.58
N GLY A 109 -7.96 11.93 4.30
CA GLY A 109 -8.15 12.57 5.60
C GLY A 109 -8.89 11.68 6.61
N ILE A 110 -9.92 12.20 7.26
CA ILE A 110 -10.75 11.45 8.22
C ILE A 110 -11.55 10.30 7.59
N LYS A 111 -11.78 10.30 6.28
CA LYS A 111 -12.50 9.24 5.55
C LYS A 111 -11.57 8.12 5.07
N SER A 112 -10.29 8.22 5.40
CA SER A 112 -9.25 7.29 5.01
C SER A 112 -9.53 5.85 5.41
N GLU A 113 -9.44 4.95 4.42
CA GLU A 113 -9.55 3.50 4.61
C GLU A 113 -8.58 2.96 5.68
N GLY A 114 -7.39 3.56 5.81
CA GLY A 114 -6.38 3.19 6.80
C GLY A 114 -6.84 3.39 8.24
N LEU A 115 -7.70 4.38 8.51
CA LEU A 115 -8.28 4.59 9.85
C LEU A 115 -9.27 3.46 10.17
N ALA A 116 -10.10 3.06 9.20
CA ALA A 116 -11.05 1.97 9.38
C ALA A 116 -10.37 0.58 9.46
N PHE A 117 -9.33 0.34 8.65
CA PHE A 117 -8.70 -0.97 8.55
C PHE A 117 -7.60 -1.22 9.59
N PHE A 118 -6.90 -0.17 10.04
CA PHE A 118 -5.75 -0.31 10.95
C PHE A 118 -5.91 0.44 12.27
N GLY A 119 -6.95 1.28 12.42
CA GLY A 119 -7.12 2.15 13.58
C GLY A 119 -7.38 1.43 14.89
N THR A 120 -7.88 0.18 14.88
CA THR A 120 -8.12 -0.58 16.13
C THR A 120 -6.83 -0.87 16.89
N ASP A 121 -5.78 -1.26 16.16
CA ASP A 121 -4.47 -1.58 16.74
C ASP A 121 -3.46 -0.42 16.58
N GLY A 122 -3.76 0.53 15.68
CA GLY A 122 -2.84 1.61 15.30
C GLY A 122 -1.57 1.08 14.64
N GLU A 123 -1.65 -0.05 13.94
CA GLU A 123 -0.51 -0.81 13.44
C GLU A 123 -0.69 -1.22 11.98
N ILE A 124 0.32 -0.98 11.14
CA ILE A 124 0.31 -1.49 9.77
C ILE A 124 0.65 -3.00 9.75
N PRO A 125 -0.21 -3.89 9.21
CA PRO A 125 0.07 -5.32 9.16
C PRO A 125 1.29 -5.67 8.29
N PHE A 126 2.05 -6.72 8.66
CA PHE A 126 3.17 -7.18 7.83
C PHE A 126 2.76 -7.60 6.41
N THR A 127 1.52 -8.04 6.22
CA THR A 127 0.97 -8.33 4.89
C THR A 127 0.92 -7.08 4.01
N VAL A 128 0.58 -5.93 4.57
CA VAL A 128 0.59 -4.64 3.86
C VAL A 128 2.03 -4.23 3.55
N VAL A 129 2.92 -4.30 4.54
CA VAL A 129 4.35 -3.97 4.35
C VAL A 129 4.98 -4.82 3.24
N ALA A 130 4.76 -6.13 3.26
CA ALA A 130 5.26 -7.05 2.23
C ALA A 130 4.68 -6.76 0.84
N LEU A 131 3.41 -6.37 0.77
CA LEU A 131 2.75 -6.01 -0.49
C LEU A 131 3.32 -4.71 -1.07
N VAL A 132 3.59 -3.71 -0.22
CA VAL A 132 4.25 -2.46 -0.63
C VAL A 132 5.67 -2.74 -1.13
N PHE A 133 6.46 -3.60 -0.47
CA PHE A 133 7.78 -3.98 -0.98
C PHE A 133 7.71 -4.69 -2.35
N ALA A 134 6.74 -5.58 -2.55
CA ALA A 134 6.53 -6.20 -3.86
C ALA A 134 6.14 -5.16 -4.93
N ALA A 135 5.36 -4.14 -4.57
CA ALA A 135 5.01 -3.06 -5.49
C ALA A 135 6.20 -2.12 -5.78
N ILE A 136 7.06 -1.83 -4.79
CA ILE A 136 8.31 -1.10 -5.01
C ILE A 136 9.21 -1.86 -5.98
N LEU A 137 9.37 -3.18 -5.80
CA LEU A 137 10.10 -4.01 -6.76
C LEU A 137 9.49 -3.94 -8.15
N CYS A 138 8.16 -4.04 -8.25
CA CYS A 138 7.47 -3.89 -9.53
C CYS A 138 7.73 -2.53 -10.19
N ALA A 139 7.79 -1.45 -9.42
CA ALA A 139 8.09 -0.11 -9.94
C ALA A 139 9.57 0.02 -10.33
N ILE A 140 10.51 -0.60 -9.60
CA ILE A 140 11.93 -0.67 -9.97
C ILE A 140 12.11 -1.45 -11.28
N ASP A 141 11.34 -2.53 -11.46
CA ASP A 141 11.39 -3.36 -12.66
C ASP A 141 11.02 -2.59 -13.94
N GLU A 142 10.20 -1.54 -13.83
CA GLU A 142 9.88 -0.62 -14.94
C GLU A 142 11.12 0.13 -15.47
N TRP A 143 12.22 0.13 -14.73
CA TRP A 143 13.48 0.77 -15.12
C TRP A 143 14.54 -0.22 -15.60
N LYS A 144 14.26 -1.53 -15.68
CA LYS A 144 15.22 -2.59 -16.04
C LYS A 144 15.96 -2.34 -17.35
N THR A 145 15.32 -1.73 -18.33
CA THR A 145 15.94 -1.43 -19.63
C THR A 145 16.84 -0.19 -19.59
N GLY A 146 16.87 0.52 -18.46
CA GLY A 146 17.47 1.85 -18.30
C GLY A 146 16.57 3.01 -18.72
N ARG A 147 15.39 2.71 -19.29
CA ARG A 147 14.32 3.66 -19.59
C ARG A 147 13.06 3.26 -18.81
N HIS A 148 12.24 4.24 -18.45
CA HIS A 148 10.97 3.98 -17.77
C HIS A 148 9.96 3.37 -18.74
N ASP A 149 9.66 2.09 -18.56
CA ASP A 149 8.67 1.34 -19.33
C ASP A 149 7.52 0.88 -18.42
N THR A 150 6.41 1.62 -18.50
CA THR A 150 5.21 1.36 -17.71
C THR A 150 4.25 0.38 -18.38
N LYS A 151 4.42 0.09 -19.68
CA LYS A 151 3.46 -0.66 -20.49
C LYS A 151 3.68 -2.16 -20.37
N ASN A 152 4.92 -2.59 -20.21
CA ASN A 152 5.28 -4.01 -20.25
C ASN A 152 5.40 -4.68 -18.87
N ILE A 153 5.32 -3.92 -17.78
CA ILE A 153 5.46 -4.46 -16.42
C ILE A 153 4.10 -4.42 -15.72
N ALA A 154 3.48 -5.57 -15.54
CA ALA A 154 2.19 -5.71 -14.86
C ALA A 154 2.37 -6.20 -13.41
N PHE A 155 1.73 -5.54 -12.43
CA PHE A 155 1.76 -5.99 -11.03
C PHE A 155 0.75 -7.12 -10.83
N THR A 156 1.14 -8.32 -11.23
CA THR A 156 0.29 -9.51 -11.21
C THR A 156 0.83 -10.56 -10.26
N LYS A 157 -0.09 -11.41 -9.78
CA LYS A 157 0.26 -12.51 -8.87
C LYS A 157 1.37 -13.42 -9.44
N PRO A 158 1.31 -13.89 -10.70
CA PRO A 158 2.35 -14.77 -11.25
C PRO A 158 3.76 -14.18 -11.23
N LEU A 159 3.90 -12.85 -11.32
CA LEU A 159 5.20 -12.18 -11.39
C LEU A 159 5.75 -11.81 -10.00
N TYR A 160 4.89 -11.48 -9.03
CA TYR A 160 5.32 -10.88 -7.76
C TYR A 160 4.88 -11.64 -6.51
N GLU A 161 4.18 -12.77 -6.63
CA GLU A 161 3.78 -13.59 -5.47
C GLU A 161 4.98 -14.09 -4.67
N ASP A 162 6.04 -14.54 -5.34
CA ASP A 162 7.23 -15.04 -4.67
C ASP A 162 7.98 -13.93 -3.91
N SER A 163 8.07 -12.73 -4.50
CA SER A 163 8.62 -11.57 -3.81
C SER A 163 7.79 -11.22 -2.58
N TYR A 164 6.46 -11.19 -2.71
CA TYR A 164 5.55 -10.92 -1.60
C TYR A 164 5.73 -11.94 -0.46
N LYS A 165 5.71 -13.25 -0.77
CA LYS A 165 5.89 -14.32 0.21
C LYS A 165 7.25 -14.25 0.89
N THR A 166 8.29 -13.94 0.13
CA THR A 166 9.65 -13.79 0.66
C THR A 166 9.73 -12.65 1.66
N HIS A 167 9.17 -11.48 1.34
CA HIS A 167 9.14 -10.35 2.27
C HIS A 167 8.33 -10.62 3.52
N LEU A 168 7.13 -11.22 3.36
CA LEU A 168 6.29 -11.57 4.49
C LEU A 168 7.02 -12.53 5.44
N LYS A 169 7.68 -13.55 4.88
CA LYS A 169 8.47 -14.50 5.67
C LYS A 169 9.66 -13.81 6.36
N ASN A 170 10.33 -12.89 5.67
CA ASN A 170 11.46 -12.15 6.26
C ASN A 170 11.02 -11.26 7.42
N LEU A 171 9.90 -10.54 7.29
CA LEU A 171 9.30 -9.73 8.35
C LEU A 171 8.90 -10.59 9.56
N GLN A 172 8.25 -11.73 9.32
CA GLN A 172 7.86 -12.67 10.38
C GLN A 172 9.07 -13.28 11.09
N ASN A 173 10.11 -13.67 10.35
CA ASN A 173 11.35 -14.19 10.90
C ASN A 173 12.10 -13.13 11.72
N TRP A 174 12.14 -11.90 11.22
CA TRP A 174 12.71 -10.77 11.95
C TRP A 174 11.95 -10.51 13.26
N ALA A 175 10.62 -10.46 13.22
CA ALA A 175 9.81 -10.28 14.41
C ALA A 175 10.01 -11.40 15.44
N LYS A 176 10.09 -12.66 14.96
CA LYS A 176 10.42 -13.81 15.79
C LYS A 176 11.82 -13.69 16.40
N HIS A 177 12.81 -13.24 15.63
CA HIS A 177 14.17 -13.01 16.13
C HIS A 177 14.20 -11.94 17.23
N CYS A 178 13.54 -10.80 17.03
CA CYS A 178 13.45 -9.74 18.04
C CYS A 178 12.83 -10.28 19.34
N SER A 179 11.70 -10.99 19.25
CA SER A 179 11.00 -11.54 20.42
C SER A 179 11.81 -12.65 21.12
N GLU A 180 12.29 -13.65 20.38
CA GLU A 180 12.85 -14.86 20.98
C GLU A 180 14.34 -14.76 21.29
N LYS A 181 15.11 -14.05 20.45
CA LYS A 181 16.58 -13.98 20.54
C LYS A 181 17.04 -12.68 21.20
N MET A 182 16.52 -11.54 20.76
CA MET A 182 16.89 -10.24 21.34
C MET A 182 16.13 -9.94 22.63
N LYS A 183 15.02 -10.65 22.88
CA LYS A 183 14.10 -10.40 24.00
C LYS A 183 13.46 -9.01 23.96
N GLU A 184 13.25 -8.51 22.74
CA GLU A 184 12.70 -7.18 22.44
C GLU A 184 11.47 -7.31 21.52
N PRO A 185 10.35 -7.89 21.99
CA PRO A 185 9.13 -8.06 21.19
C PRO A 185 8.46 -6.74 20.79
N GLN A 186 8.82 -5.62 21.43
CA GLN A 186 8.33 -4.28 21.13
C GLN A 186 8.88 -3.72 19.81
N ILE A 187 10.09 -4.10 19.38
CA ILE A 187 10.71 -3.53 18.16
C ILE A 187 9.81 -3.69 16.92
N PRO A 188 9.27 -4.87 16.61
CA PRO A 188 8.40 -5.04 15.45
C PRO A 188 7.01 -4.42 15.63
N ILE A 189 6.57 -4.19 16.87
CA ILE A 189 5.33 -3.49 17.19
C ILE A 189 5.53 -1.98 16.93
N ASP A 190 6.56 -1.40 17.52
CA ASP A 190 6.92 0.02 17.38
C ASP A 190 7.20 0.38 15.94
N PHE A 191 7.85 -0.51 15.17
CA PHE A 191 8.02 -0.33 13.72
C PHE A 191 6.66 -0.18 13.00
N ARG A 192 5.68 -1.05 13.28
CA ARG A 192 4.37 -1.01 12.62
C ARG A 192 3.52 0.19 13.06
N LYS A 193 3.64 0.61 14.33
CA LYS A 193 3.01 1.83 14.85
C LYS A 193 3.63 3.08 14.27
N LYS A 194 4.96 3.13 14.15
CA LYS A 194 5.69 4.21 13.49
C LYS A 194 5.25 4.38 12.04
N LEU A 195 5.09 3.29 11.28
CA LEU A 195 4.57 3.35 9.91
C LEU A 195 3.14 3.89 9.85
N TYR A 196 2.28 3.50 10.79
CA TYR A 196 0.91 4.01 10.87
C TYR A 196 0.90 5.53 11.13
N ALA A 197 1.65 5.99 12.14
CA ALA A 197 1.78 7.41 12.47
C ALA A 197 2.39 8.23 11.32
N GLN A 198 3.44 7.72 10.68
CA GLN A 198 4.05 8.38 9.51
C GLN A 198 3.11 8.44 8.31
N GLY A 199 2.27 7.41 8.10
CA GLY A 199 1.24 7.40 7.07
C GLY A 199 0.19 8.48 7.29
N LYS A 200 -0.31 8.62 8.54
CA LYS A 200 -1.21 9.71 8.93
C LYS A 200 -0.57 11.09 8.71
N LEU A 201 0.66 11.27 9.19
CA LEU A 201 1.39 12.53 9.06
C LEU A 201 1.60 12.91 7.58
N PHE A 202 1.93 11.94 6.73
CA PHE A 202 2.10 12.17 5.29
C PHE A 202 0.83 12.73 4.65
N ALA A 203 -0.34 12.31 5.12
CA ALA A 203 -1.63 12.80 4.65
C ALA A 203 -2.16 14.03 5.40
N GLY A 204 -1.39 14.58 6.35
CA GLY A 204 -1.79 15.75 7.15
C GLY A 204 -2.82 15.45 8.25
N ILE A 205 -3.08 14.19 8.57
CA ILE A 205 -4.03 13.82 9.64
C ILE A 205 -3.34 13.97 11.00
N THR A 206 -3.80 14.91 11.83
CA THR A 206 -3.36 15.10 13.22
C THR A 206 -4.32 14.42 14.20
N ASP A 207 -3.87 14.16 15.44
CA ASP A 207 -4.72 13.59 16.49
C ASP A 207 -5.65 14.64 17.15
N ASP A 208 -5.56 15.90 16.69
CA ASP A 208 -6.29 17.06 17.23
C ASP A 208 -7.55 17.44 16.43
N GLU A 209 -7.89 16.71 15.37
CA GLU A 209 -9.16 16.92 14.68
C GLU A 209 -10.29 16.27 15.49
N PRO A 210 -11.22 17.06 16.09
CA PRO A 210 -12.38 16.49 16.75
C PRO A 210 -13.17 15.65 15.73
N ASP A 211 -13.81 14.57 16.20
CA ASP A 211 -14.81 13.80 15.47
C ASP A 211 -15.92 14.73 14.94
N ALA A 212 -15.65 15.39 13.82
CA ALA A 212 -16.55 16.28 13.13
C ALA A 212 -17.14 15.54 11.94
N ASP A 213 -17.80 14.41 12.21
CA ASP A 213 -18.98 14.05 11.42
C ASP A 213 -19.87 13.01 12.11
N SER A 214 -20.62 13.46 13.12
CA SER A 214 -21.94 12.88 13.40
C SER A 214 -23.07 13.72 12.79
N GLN A 215 -22.81 14.89 12.21
CA GLN A 215 -23.83 15.81 11.72
C GLN A 215 -23.26 16.81 10.68
N ASN A 216 -23.07 16.40 9.43
CA ASN A 216 -23.43 17.17 8.25
C ASN A 216 -23.34 16.30 6.99
N ILE A 217 -24.46 15.69 6.63
CA ILE A 217 -24.71 15.34 5.24
C ILE A 217 -24.81 16.68 4.51
N GLU A 218 -23.70 17.17 3.96
CA GLU A 218 -23.77 18.18 2.90
C GLU A 218 -24.65 17.58 1.81
N GLU A 219 -25.85 18.16 1.64
CA GLU A 219 -26.70 17.88 0.50
C GLU A 219 -25.84 18.05 -0.76
N ASP A 220 -25.71 16.95 -1.51
CA ASP A 220 -24.97 16.91 -2.77
C ASP A 220 -25.42 18.09 -3.64
N ILE A 221 -24.48 18.99 -3.95
CA ILE A 221 -24.72 20.24 -4.69
C ILE A 221 -25.25 19.95 -6.11
N PHE A 222 -25.14 18.69 -6.55
CA PHE A 222 -25.71 18.21 -7.79
C PHE A 222 -26.96 17.39 -7.52
N THR A 223 -28.09 17.92 -7.97
CA THR A 223 -29.38 17.23 -7.89
C THR A 223 -29.58 16.33 -9.12
N ALA A 224 -30.46 15.34 -9.01
CA ALA A 224 -30.84 14.51 -10.15
C ALA A 224 -31.42 15.32 -11.35
N ALA A 225 -31.84 16.57 -11.11
CA ALA A 225 -32.30 17.48 -12.16
C ALA A 225 -31.15 18.02 -13.04
N ASP A 226 -29.94 18.17 -12.49
CA ASP A 226 -28.76 18.66 -13.21
C ASP A 226 -28.28 17.68 -14.29
N PHE A 227 -28.60 16.39 -14.13
CA PHE A 227 -28.29 15.34 -15.10
C PHE A 227 -29.42 15.03 -16.09
N ALA A 228 -30.59 15.67 -15.95
CA ALA A 228 -31.74 15.45 -16.83
C ALA A 228 -31.70 16.29 -18.14
N ALA A 229 -30.74 17.20 -18.30
CA ALA A 229 -30.72 18.17 -19.40
C ALA A 229 -30.10 17.67 -20.73
N ASN A 230 -29.89 16.35 -20.93
CA ASN A 230 -29.31 15.80 -22.17
C ASN A 230 -30.19 14.81 -22.94
N TYR A 231 -31.49 14.79 -22.67
CA TYR A 231 -32.45 14.07 -23.52
C TYR A 231 -33.55 15.03 -23.95
N TYR A 232 -33.32 15.84 -24.99
CA TYR A 232 -34.30 16.25 -26.03
C TYR A 232 -33.58 17.17 -27.03
N ALA A 233 -32.79 16.58 -27.91
CA ALA A 233 -32.38 17.18 -29.17
C ALA A 233 -32.28 16.09 -30.22
N THR A 234 -33.42 15.61 -30.70
CA THR A 234 -33.59 14.97 -32.02
C THR A 234 -35.07 14.66 -32.25
N SER A 235 -35.77 15.61 -32.88
CA SER A 235 -36.80 15.38 -33.91
C SER A 235 -37.31 16.73 -34.39
#